data_AF-A0A833GZT4-F1
#
_entry.id   AF-A0A833GZT4-F1
#
_cell.length_a   1.000
_cell.length_b   1.000
_cell.length_c   1.000
_cell.angle_alpha   90.00
_cell.angle_beta   90.00
_cell.angle_gamma   90.00
#
_symmetry.space_group_name_H-M   'P 1'
#
loop_
_entity.id
_entity.type
_entity.pdbx_description
1 polymer ?
#
loop_
_entity_poly.entity_id
_entity_poly.type
_entity_poly.pdbx_seq_one_letter_code
_entity_poly.pdbx_strand_id
1 'polypeptide(L)'
;MKTQAKKTLIAKAIYRTGIKAVLALILPLSALASCMQAEKISLDTSGAQGLLLGTLSLEGGLFGGGSGGATGPFSKDGNPTVVATSPTNTATIAPCSGSPCRARIRIQFDESMDTSTVPSLSVAAYNGDTYDLTSIGVIETTAQWSSTQYQNDTVTILLSSLHLPEGTTFQVTLDAENAVRDLQNFVPVVYSWTTTTTYKSGRLPPVDTGSTLCTDLNGISIDCAGTRQDGAISQPRNLTRNANGTVADSVTGLVWSACPQGTTYVHSDPGGSCTGTATGMNWYTAQAACSARNTEELGGRTDWRLPTADELHTIMDHSVRAPSIDTIKFPGTPASSTFWSATTSPKGASYAYYANFEEGILLHLQSKGGATPAPLVRCVAGTGNRSTAGFRDNGDNTITDQRTGLRWTKCSLPSSGSLCVAAPARMNWDVANTACAGLSIGGRQWRMPSKNELQSIWNLQAIDPTHSLFNATADKLWTSTTRALFSDGAYPTVFVIDFATPNNGIGTSTGRAPIPDAPFVRCVADE
;
A
#
# COMPACT_ATOMS: atom_id res chain seq x y z
N MET A 1 -31.23 66.89 16.28
CA MET A 1 -31.67 68.28 16.00
C MET A 1 -30.61 69.18 16.63
N LYS A 2 -29.83 70.05 15.97
CA LYS A 2 -30.00 70.88 14.77
C LYS A 2 -28.98 71.02 13.62
N THR A 3 -27.74 70.47 13.62
CA THR A 3 -26.67 71.31 12.99
C THR A 3 -25.32 70.65 12.64
N GLN A 4 -24.65 71.26 11.65
CA GLN A 4 -23.18 71.45 11.46
C GLN A 4 -22.26 70.41 10.76
N ALA A 5 -21.66 70.89 9.65
CA ALA A 5 -20.21 71.03 9.35
C ALA A 5 -19.28 69.83 8.96
N LYS A 6 -18.36 70.18 8.02
CA LYS A 6 -17.06 69.57 7.57
C LYS A 6 -17.15 68.39 6.57
N LYS A 7 -16.71 68.48 5.30
CA LYS A 7 -15.38 68.73 4.65
C LYS A 7 -14.33 67.60 4.83
N THR A 8 -13.85 67.07 3.69
CA THR A 8 -12.50 66.57 3.28
C THR A 8 -12.57 65.15 2.65
N LEU A 9 -12.54 64.97 1.30
CA LEU A 9 -11.41 64.87 0.33
C LEU A 9 -10.46 63.66 0.58
N ILE A 10 -10.22 62.73 -0.35
CA ILE A 10 -9.19 62.71 -1.45
C ILE A 10 -9.52 61.48 -2.35
N ALA A 11 -9.87 61.57 -3.66
CA ALA A 11 -9.07 61.77 -4.91
C ALA A 11 -8.18 60.55 -5.28
N LYS A 12 -7.94 60.09 -6.53
CA LYS A 12 -8.23 60.43 -7.95
C LYS A 12 -7.61 59.27 -8.79
N ALA A 13 -8.25 58.59 -9.75
CA ALA A 13 -8.45 58.92 -11.18
C ALA A 13 -7.26 59.57 -11.92
N ILE A 14 -6.90 59.04 -13.12
CA ILE A 14 -6.29 59.66 -14.34
C ILE A 14 -5.39 58.62 -15.05
N TYR A 15 -5.39 58.36 -16.37
CA TYR A 15 -6.20 58.81 -17.52
C TYR A 15 -5.74 58.03 -18.76
N ARG A 16 -6.65 57.81 -19.73
CA ARG A 16 -6.35 57.33 -21.08
C ARG A 16 -5.91 58.50 -21.98
N THR A 17 -5.09 58.17 -23.00
CA THR A 17 -4.95 58.81 -24.33
C THR A 17 -4.25 60.17 -24.49
N GLY A 18 -3.17 60.19 -25.29
CA GLY A 18 -2.91 61.28 -26.24
C GLY A 18 -1.46 61.56 -26.70
N ILE A 19 -1.08 61.02 -27.88
CA ILE A 19 -0.40 61.72 -29.01
C ILE A 19 1.16 61.77 -29.12
N LYS A 20 1.62 61.17 -30.25
CA LYS A 20 2.72 61.49 -31.22
C LYS A 20 4.01 60.61 -31.28
N ALA A 21 4.06 59.82 -32.37
CA ALA A 21 5.15 59.49 -33.32
C ALA A 21 6.61 59.33 -32.79
N VAL A 22 7.36 58.28 -33.13
CA VAL A 22 7.96 58.00 -34.45
C VAL A 22 8.46 56.53 -34.52
N LEU A 23 8.26 55.88 -35.69
CA LEU A 23 8.99 54.74 -36.36
C LEU A 23 9.97 53.86 -35.53
N ALA A 24 10.03 52.53 -35.62
CA ALA A 24 9.92 51.67 -36.81
C ALA A 24 9.71 50.17 -36.45
N LEU A 25 8.83 49.52 -37.25
CA LEU A 25 8.90 48.16 -37.85
C LEU A 25 9.40 46.94 -37.01
N ILE A 26 8.87 45.70 -37.06
CA ILE A 26 7.77 45.02 -37.78
C ILE A 26 7.57 43.65 -37.06
N LEU A 27 6.31 43.22 -36.94
CA LEU A 27 5.76 41.90 -36.52
C LEU A 27 5.80 40.89 -37.73
N PRO A 28 5.15 39.68 -37.80
CA PRO A 28 4.32 38.92 -36.84
C PRO A 28 4.45 37.36 -36.86
N LEU A 29 3.71 36.71 -35.94
CA LEU A 29 2.92 35.45 -35.98
C LEU A 29 3.35 34.22 -36.82
N SER A 30 3.30 33.02 -36.18
CA SER A 30 2.42 31.86 -36.51
C SER A 30 2.80 30.65 -35.63
N ALA A 31 1.95 30.12 -34.74
CA ALA A 31 0.93 29.08 -34.95
C ALA A 31 1.43 27.71 -35.52
N LEU A 32 1.32 26.67 -34.66
CA LEU A 32 1.07 25.23 -34.92
C LEU A 32 2.05 24.38 -35.75
N ALA A 33 2.64 23.35 -35.10
CA ALA A 33 2.89 21.96 -35.57
C ALA A 33 3.91 21.30 -34.60
N SER A 34 3.59 20.26 -33.83
CA SER A 34 3.48 18.83 -34.20
C SER A 34 4.61 18.00 -33.57
N CYS A 35 4.25 16.79 -33.13
CA CYS A 35 5.06 15.68 -32.64
C CYS A 35 6.53 15.60 -33.12
N MET A 36 7.43 15.15 -32.23
CA MET A 36 8.14 13.86 -32.39
C MET A 36 8.96 13.49 -31.14
N GLN A 37 8.92 12.20 -30.83
CA GLN A 37 9.83 11.49 -29.92
C GLN A 37 11.28 11.61 -30.41
N ALA A 38 12.23 11.57 -29.48
CA ALA A 38 13.61 11.22 -29.78
C ALA A 38 14.13 10.25 -28.72
N GLU A 39 14.26 8.99 -29.13
CA GLU A 39 15.18 8.01 -28.54
C GLU A 39 16.59 8.60 -28.47
N LYS A 40 17.32 8.27 -27.40
CA LYS A 40 18.77 8.48 -27.33
C LYS A 40 19.43 7.14 -27.05
N ILE A 41 19.86 6.49 -28.13
CA ILE A 41 20.82 5.40 -28.11
C ILE A 41 22.20 5.97 -28.43
N SER A 42 23.13 5.65 -27.54
CA SER A 42 24.58 5.43 -27.66
C SER A 42 25.36 6.09 -28.80
N LEU A 43 26.45 6.77 -28.43
CA LEU A 43 27.65 6.85 -29.26
C LEU A 43 28.89 6.68 -28.37
N ASP A 44 29.47 5.49 -28.52
CA ASP A 44 30.83 5.09 -28.20
C ASP A 44 31.81 5.87 -29.08
N THR A 45 32.89 6.39 -28.49
CA THR A 45 34.06 6.87 -29.23
C THR A 45 35.33 6.42 -28.53
N SER A 46 35.79 5.24 -28.92
CA SER A 46 37.16 4.80 -28.76
C SER A 46 38.00 5.20 -29.99
N GLY A 47 39.12 5.89 -29.74
CA GLY A 47 40.32 5.91 -30.59
C GLY A 47 40.33 6.68 -31.91
N ALA A 48 40.95 7.87 -31.91
CA ALA A 48 41.98 8.25 -32.89
C ALA A 48 42.68 9.55 -32.48
N GLN A 49 44.01 9.55 -32.63
CA GLN A 49 44.96 10.60 -32.30
C GLN A 49 44.93 11.79 -33.27
N GLY A 50 45.38 12.96 -32.82
CA GLY A 50 45.72 14.09 -33.69
C GLY A 50 46.14 15.34 -32.91
N LEU A 51 47.45 15.59 -32.89
CA LEU A 51 48.15 16.79 -32.41
C LEU A 51 47.47 18.13 -32.78
N LEU A 52 47.58 19.13 -31.88
CA LEU A 52 48.22 20.43 -32.20
C LEU A 52 48.50 21.26 -30.93
N LEU A 53 49.69 21.87 -30.96
CA LEU A 53 50.42 22.58 -29.90
C LEU A 53 49.94 24.02 -29.68
N GLY A 54 50.26 24.53 -28.48
CA GLY A 54 50.45 25.96 -28.17
C GLY A 54 49.82 26.32 -26.82
N THR A 55 50.48 26.83 -25.79
CA THR A 55 51.84 27.37 -25.57
C THR A 55 52.07 27.37 -24.06
N LEU A 56 53.15 26.75 -23.58
CA LEU A 56 53.67 26.91 -22.22
C LEU A 56 54.77 27.99 -22.24
N SER A 57 54.71 28.92 -21.28
CA SER A 57 55.80 29.87 -20.98
C SER A 57 56.53 29.38 -19.73
N LEU A 58 57.84 29.20 -19.84
CA LEU A 58 58.76 28.90 -18.74
C LEU A 58 59.91 29.90 -18.83
N GLU A 59 60.11 30.70 -17.78
CA GLU A 59 61.38 31.39 -17.56
C GLU A 59 62.33 30.45 -16.82
N GLY A 60 63.56 30.37 -17.33
CA GLY A 60 64.58 29.41 -16.92
C GLY A 60 65.43 29.85 -15.73
N GLY A 61 66.14 28.88 -15.16
CA GLY A 61 67.15 29.13 -14.14
C GLY A 61 67.88 27.87 -13.65
N LEU A 62 68.86 27.43 -14.44
CA LEU A 62 70.11 26.73 -14.09
C LEU A 62 70.13 25.31 -13.46
N PHE A 63 70.90 24.48 -14.17
CA PHE A 63 71.40 23.13 -13.97
C PHE A 63 71.86 22.68 -12.57
N GLY A 64 71.58 21.40 -12.26
CA GLY A 64 72.31 20.61 -11.27
C GLY A 64 71.71 19.19 -11.15
N GLY A 65 72.41 18.18 -11.67
CA GLY A 65 71.96 16.79 -11.67
C GLY A 65 71.86 16.18 -10.26
N GLY A 66 70.83 15.37 -10.07
CA GLY A 66 70.62 14.57 -8.86
C GLY A 66 69.57 13.49 -9.11
N SER A 67 69.98 12.24 -8.95
CA SER A 67 69.12 11.06 -8.89
C SER A 67 68.12 11.21 -7.76
N GLY A 68 66.86 11.46 -8.09
CA GLY A 68 65.74 11.42 -7.17
C GLY A 68 64.52 10.96 -7.94
N GLY A 69 64.20 9.67 -7.84
CA GLY A 69 62.90 9.15 -8.27
C GLY A 69 61.84 9.80 -7.41
N ALA A 70 61.31 10.92 -7.88
CA ALA A 70 60.18 11.60 -7.26
C ALA A 70 58.96 10.70 -7.38
N THR A 71 58.58 10.12 -6.24
CA THR A 71 57.21 9.70 -5.96
C THR A 71 56.31 10.92 -6.15
N GLY A 72 55.68 11.04 -7.31
CA GLY A 72 54.60 12.00 -7.54
C GLY A 72 53.37 11.62 -6.70
N PRO A 73 52.57 12.58 -6.23
CA PRO A 73 51.59 12.34 -5.19
C PRO A 73 50.34 11.71 -5.82
N PHE A 74 50.17 10.40 -5.69
CA PHE A 74 48.83 9.89 -5.44
C PHE A 74 48.54 10.16 -3.97
N SER A 75 48.30 11.42 -3.62
CA SER A 75 47.65 11.72 -2.34
C SER A 75 46.20 11.37 -2.54
N LYS A 76 45.84 10.14 -2.19
CA LYS A 76 44.47 9.86 -1.83
C LYS A 76 44.22 10.58 -0.50
N ASP A 77 43.63 11.76 -0.64
CA ASP A 77 43.35 12.70 0.41
C ASP A 77 41.97 12.37 1.01
N GLY A 78 41.90 12.27 2.33
CA GLY A 78 40.63 12.05 3.04
C GLY A 78 40.21 10.59 3.19
N ASN A 79 39.23 10.38 4.08
CA ASN A 79 38.56 9.10 4.25
C ASN A 79 37.53 8.90 3.12
N PRO A 80 37.31 7.66 2.62
CA PRO A 80 36.28 7.39 1.63
C PRO A 80 34.89 7.88 2.07
N THR A 81 34.13 8.43 1.13
CA THR A 81 32.77 8.94 1.36
C THR A 81 31.76 8.33 0.38
N VAL A 82 30.48 8.26 0.82
CA VAL A 82 29.38 7.81 -0.04
C VAL A 82 28.88 8.99 -0.88
N VAL A 83 28.98 8.87 -2.20
CA VAL A 83 28.54 9.93 -3.14
C VAL A 83 27.12 9.72 -3.67
N ALA A 84 26.66 8.47 -3.74
CA ALA A 84 25.32 8.17 -4.23
C ALA A 84 24.77 6.87 -3.64
N THR A 85 23.45 6.82 -3.53
CA THR A 85 22.71 5.59 -3.27
C THR A 85 21.58 5.43 -4.27
N SER A 86 21.32 4.19 -4.68
CA SER A 86 20.19 3.85 -5.54
C SER A 86 19.45 2.64 -4.95
N PRO A 87 18.21 2.81 -4.46
CA PRO A 87 17.46 4.07 -4.36
C PRO A 87 18.13 5.09 -3.42
N THR A 88 17.82 6.38 -3.56
CA THR A 88 18.38 7.42 -2.68
C THR A 88 17.99 7.16 -1.23
N ASN A 89 18.82 7.59 -0.27
CA ASN A 89 18.47 7.52 1.14
C ASN A 89 17.11 8.20 1.38
N THR A 90 16.25 7.58 2.19
CA THR A 90 14.84 7.94 2.44
C THR A 90 13.87 7.76 1.27
N ALA A 91 14.31 7.19 0.14
CA ALA A 91 13.41 6.85 -0.95
C ALA A 91 12.41 5.77 -0.52
N THR A 92 11.30 5.71 -1.25
CA THR A 92 10.34 4.61 -1.11
C THR A 92 10.66 3.49 -2.09
N ILE A 93 10.39 2.25 -1.68
CA ILE A 93 10.59 1.06 -2.53
C ILE A 93 9.29 0.27 -2.69
N ALA A 94 9.08 -0.34 -3.85
CA ALA A 94 7.93 -1.21 -4.06
C ALA A 94 8.00 -2.43 -3.11
N PRO A 95 6.88 -2.86 -2.49
CA PRO A 95 6.84 -4.15 -1.82
C PRO A 95 7.08 -5.24 -2.88
N CYS A 96 8.01 -6.14 -2.60
CA CYS A 96 8.48 -7.09 -3.59
C CYS A 96 7.53 -8.29 -3.73
N SER A 97 7.00 -8.53 -4.93
CA SER A 97 6.18 -9.70 -5.22
C SER A 97 7.01 -10.73 -5.99
N GLY A 98 7.66 -11.65 -5.26
CA GLY A 98 8.47 -12.72 -5.83
C GLY A 98 9.27 -13.42 -4.73
N SER A 99 9.62 -14.69 -4.95
CA SER A 99 10.50 -15.42 -4.03
C SER A 99 11.75 -15.97 -4.73
N PRO A 100 12.95 -15.71 -4.16
CA PRO A 100 13.18 -14.76 -3.08
C PRO A 100 12.76 -13.34 -3.48
N CYS A 101 12.36 -12.52 -2.51
CA CYS A 101 12.27 -11.08 -2.73
C CYS A 101 13.63 -10.62 -3.23
N ARG A 102 13.73 -9.82 -4.29
CA ARG A 102 15.03 -9.31 -4.77
C ARG A 102 14.99 -7.80 -4.83
N ALA A 103 14.97 -7.17 -3.66
CA ALA A 103 15.21 -5.74 -3.58
C ALA A 103 16.72 -5.48 -3.62
N ARG A 104 17.13 -4.42 -4.31
CA ARG A 104 18.55 -4.06 -4.50
C ARG A 104 18.82 -2.65 -4.00
N ILE A 105 19.90 -2.50 -3.25
CA ILE A 105 20.43 -1.21 -2.83
C ILE A 105 21.84 -1.11 -3.38
N ARG A 106 22.18 0.01 -4.02
CA ARG A 106 23.54 0.31 -4.48
C ARG A 106 24.07 1.47 -3.68
N ILE A 107 25.28 1.34 -3.16
CA ILE A 107 26.01 2.40 -2.45
C ILE A 107 27.29 2.64 -3.24
N GLN A 108 27.47 3.87 -3.73
CA GLN A 108 28.61 4.30 -4.53
C GLN A 108 29.53 5.17 -3.69
N PHE A 109 30.83 4.88 -3.73
CA PHE A 109 31.88 5.65 -3.06
C PHE A 109 32.51 6.68 -4.01
N ASP A 110 33.15 7.72 -3.48
CA ASP A 110 33.89 8.77 -4.22
C ASP A 110 35.21 8.28 -4.85
N GLU A 111 35.57 7.04 -4.60
CA GLU A 111 36.88 6.51 -4.89
C GLU A 111 36.88 4.99 -5.03
N SER A 112 38.05 4.43 -5.34
CA SER A 112 38.25 2.98 -5.37
C SER A 112 38.42 2.42 -3.96
N MET A 113 37.74 1.32 -3.69
CA MET A 113 37.63 0.65 -2.38
C MET A 113 38.39 -0.69 -2.38
N ASP A 114 38.67 -1.24 -1.20
CA ASP A 114 39.20 -2.60 -1.06
C ASP A 114 38.06 -3.62 -1.24
N THR A 115 38.00 -4.23 -2.43
CA THR A 115 36.96 -5.20 -2.78
C THR A 115 37.30 -6.63 -2.35
N SER A 116 38.42 -6.88 -1.68
CA SER A 116 38.84 -8.22 -1.25
C SER A 116 37.97 -8.80 -0.13
N THR A 117 37.28 -7.93 0.61
CA THR A 117 36.34 -8.29 1.67
C THR A 117 34.98 -7.68 1.41
N VAL A 118 33.92 -8.47 1.58
CA VAL A 118 32.54 -7.97 1.54
C VAL A 118 32.15 -7.53 2.95
N PRO A 119 31.68 -6.29 3.15
CA PRO A 119 31.30 -5.81 4.48
C PRO A 119 30.08 -6.57 5.03
N SER A 120 30.06 -6.79 6.35
CA SER A 120 28.86 -7.26 7.04
C SER A 120 27.76 -6.18 7.03
N LEU A 121 26.52 -6.64 7.00
CA LEU A 121 25.35 -5.78 6.90
C LEU A 121 24.28 -6.26 7.88
N SER A 122 23.63 -5.30 8.53
CA SER A 122 22.43 -5.54 9.33
C SER A 122 21.25 -4.80 8.73
N VAL A 123 20.06 -5.41 8.81
CA VAL A 123 18.80 -4.81 8.35
C VAL A 123 17.80 -4.86 9.48
N ALA A 124 17.39 -3.68 9.94
CA ALA A 124 16.45 -3.52 11.03
C ALA A 124 15.17 -2.86 10.52
N ALA A 125 14.01 -3.24 11.07
CA ALA A 125 12.79 -2.46 10.88
C ALA A 125 12.58 -1.47 12.01
N TYR A 126 12.02 -0.32 11.65
CA TYR A 126 11.61 0.67 12.61
C TYR A 126 10.32 0.25 13.31
N ASN A 127 10.36 0.15 14.63
CA ASN A 127 9.21 -0.18 15.47
C ASN A 127 8.46 1.05 15.99
N GLY A 128 8.84 2.25 15.54
CA GLY A 128 8.30 3.54 15.98
C GLY A 128 9.05 4.19 17.15
N ASP A 129 9.96 3.46 17.80
CA ASP A 129 10.89 4.01 18.80
C ASP A 129 12.34 3.81 18.33
N THR A 130 12.69 2.58 17.96
CA THR A 130 14.03 2.15 17.56
C THR A 130 14.01 1.26 16.32
N TYR A 131 15.19 1.07 15.73
CA TYR A 131 15.41 0.05 14.70
C TYR A 131 15.80 -1.26 15.38
N ASP A 132 15.02 -2.33 15.14
CA ASP A 132 15.22 -3.62 15.79
C ASP A 132 15.58 -4.73 14.76
N LEU A 133 16.70 -5.39 15.02
CA LEU A 133 17.28 -6.49 14.23
C LEU A 133 16.75 -7.88 14.62
N THR A 134 16.28 -8.03 15.85
CA THR A 134 15.85 -9.33 16.41
C THR A 134 14.40 -9.66 16.10
N SER A 135 13.63 -8.61 15.85
CA SER A 135 12.20 -8.66 15.64
C SER A 135 11.87 -9.31 14.29
N ILE A 136 12.42 -8.79 13.20
CA ILE A 136 12.18 -9.35 11.87
C ILE A 136 13.16 -10.50 11.67
N GLY A 137 12.66 -11.71 11.45
CA GLY A 137 13.51 -12.88 11.17
C GLY A 137 14.61 -12.53 10.15
N VAL A 138 15.81 -13.07 10.37
CA VAL A 138 17.05 -12.63 9.70
C VAL A 138 16.81 -12.38 8.20
N ILE A 139 16.92 -11.12 7.81
CA ILE A 139 16.93 -10.75 6.39
C ILE A 139 18.28 -11.20 5.85
N GLU A 140 18.28 -12.28 5.07
CA GLU A 140 19.46 -12.71 4.33
C GLU A 140 19.80 -11.59 3.35
N THR A 141 20.95 -10.99 3.60
CA THR A 141 21.54 -10.01 2.72
C THR A 141 22.78 -10.61 2.09
N THR A 142 22.93 -10.38 0.80
CA THR A 142 24.20 -10.64 0.12
C THR A 142 24.69 -9.31 -0.44
N ALA A 143 25.97 -9.01 -0.23
CA ALA A 143 26.61 -7.84 -0.80
C ALA A 143 27.64 -8.26 -1.85
N GLN A 144 27.71 -7.48 -2.92
CA GLN A 144 28.62 -7.72 -4.04
C GLN A 144 29.21 -6.40 -4.50
N TRP A 145 30.54 -6.35 -4.60
CA TRP A 145 31.26 -5.21 -5.17
C TRP A 145 31.14 -5.18 -6.70
N SER A 146 31.19 -3.99 -7.28
CA SER A 146 31.38 -3.79 -8.72
C SER A 146 32.71 -4.38 -9.17
N SER A 147 32.76 -4.99 -10.35
CA SER A 147 33.98 -5.60 -10.91
C SER A 147 34.85 -4.60 -11.70
N THR A 148 34.64 -3.29 -11.54
CA THR A 148 35.32 -2.25 -12.31
C THR A 148 36.53 -1.70 -11.56
N GLN A 149 37.71 -1.66 -12.18
CA GLN A 149 38.97 -1.17 -11.58
C GLN A 149 39.13 0.37 -11.57
N TYR A 150 38.04 1.15 -11.58
CA TYR A 150 38.09 2.60 -11.81
C TYR A 150 37.29 3.40 -10.78
N GLN A 151 37.55 4.72 -10.71
CA GLN A 151 36.96 5.69 -9.77
C GLN A 151 35.47 5.40 -9.49
N ASN A 152 35.15 5.28 -8.20
CA ASN A 152 33.81 5.12 -7.60
C ASN A 152 33.26 3.70 -7.55
N ASP A 153 33.85 2.85 -6.70
CA ASP A 153 33.35 1.50 -6.46
C ASP A 153 31.94 1.51 -5.88
N THR A 154 31.16 0.48 -6.23
CA THR A 154 29.78 0.32 -5.79
C THR A 154 29.59 -1.01 -5.07
N VAL A 155 29.01 -1.00 -3.88
CA VAL A 155 28.49 -2.20 -3.23
C VAL A 155 27.00 -2.35 -3.55
N THR A 156 26.62 -3.48 -4.12
CA THR A 156 25.21 -3.86 -4.36
C THR A 156 24.76 -4.83 -3.27
N ILE A 157 23.75 -4.45 -2.52
CA ILE A 157 23.11 -5.24 -1.47
C ILE A 157 21.83 -5.85 -2.03
N LEU A 158 21.68 -7.16 -1.91
CA LEU A 158 20.47 -7.89 -2.28
C LEU A 158 19.73 -8.31 -1.00
N LEU A 159 18.52 -7.82 -0.81
CA LEU A 159 17.62 -8.24 0.26
C LEU A 159 16.82 -9.44 -0.23
N SER A 160 17.12 -10.65 0.27
CA SER A 160 16.72 -11.90 -0.39
C SER A 160 15.68 -12.75 0.38
N SER A 161 15.76 -12.88 1.71
CA SER A 161 14.94 -13.89 2.41
C SER A 161 13.52 -13.49 2.78
N LEU A 162 13.18 -12.20 2.77
CA LEU A 162 11.93 -11.70 3.37
C LEU A 162 11.09 -10.88 2.40
N HIS A 163 9.80 -11.18 2.32
CA HIS A 163 8.83 -10.29 1.69
C HIS A 163 8.74 -8.98 2.45
N LEU A 164 9.00 -7.87 1.76
CA LEU A 164 8.95 -6.53 2.33
C LEU A 164 7.48 -6.13 2.67
N PRO A 165 7.10 -6.08 3.96
CA PRO A 165 5.75 -5.71 4.40
C PRO A 165 5.41 -4.27 4.03
N GLU A 166 4.14 -3.99 3.75
CA GLU A 166 3.68 -2.69 3.26
C GLU A 166 3.80 -1.59 4.31
N GLY A 167 4.22 -0.39 3.89
CA GLY A 167 4.29 0.80 4.75
C GLY A 167 5.34 0.71 5.87
N THR A 168 6.29 -0.21 5.77
CA THR A 168 7.29 -0.48 6.82
C THR A 168 8.60 0.24 6.50
N THR A 169 9.14 0.94 7.49
CA THR A 169 10.45 1.59 7.39
C THR A 169 11.56 0.63 7.81
N PHE A 170 12.60 0.54 7.00
CA PHE A 170 13.80 -0.27 7.21
C PHE A 170 15.04 0.59 7.25
N GLN A 171 16.03 0.18 8.03
CA GLN A 171 17.38 0.70 8.01
C GLN A 171 18.34 -0.43 7.69
N VAL A 172 19.23 -0.17 6.72
CA VAL A 172 20.36 -1.03 6.39
C VAL A 172 21.62 -0.34 6.90
N THR A 173 22.42 -1.06 7.66
CA THR A 173 23.62 -0.56 8.30
C THR A 173 24.82 -1.39 7.88
N LEU A 174 25.91 -0.74 7.46
CA LEU A 174 27.20 -1.39 7.24
C LEU A 174 27.82 -1.68 8.62
N ASP A 175 27.81 -2.94 9.02
CA ASP A 175 28.25 -3.35 10.34
C ASP A 175 29.78 -3.38 10.40
N ALA A 176 30.32 -2.71 11.41
CA ALA A 176 31.73 -2.52 11.79
C ALA A 176 32.39 -1.24 11.25
N GLU A 177 32.83 -0.41 12.22
CA GLU A 177 33.88 0.59 12.00
C GLU A 177 35.08 -0.12 11.35
N ASN A 178 35.59 0.44 10.24
CA ASN A 178 36.75 -0.07 9.49
C ASN A 178 36.54 -1.29 8.58
N ALA A 179 35.32 -1.85 8.45
CA ALA A 179 35.07 -2.95 7.51
C ALA A 179 35.00 -2.48 6.05
N VAL A 180 34.60 -1.22 5.82
CA VAL A 180 34.60 -0.58 4.52
C VAL A 180 35.77 0.39 4.47
N ARG A 181 36.73 0.11 3.60
CA ARG A 181 37.98 0.84 3.49
C ARG A 181 38.46 0.86 2.06
N ASP A 182 39.39 1.76 1.79
CA ASP A 182 40.28 1.64 0.64
C ASP A 182 41.61 0.97 1.07
N LEU A 183 42.68 1.19 0.31
CA LEU A 183 44.01 0.66 0.63
C LEU A 183 44.69 1.32 1.86
N GLN A 184 44.21 2.46 2.38
CA GLN A 184 44.93 3.33 3.32
C GLN A 184 44.06 3.88 4.48
N ASN A 185 42.80 4.22 4.21
CA ASN A 185 41.83 4.89 5.06
C ASN A 185 40.52 4.07 5.15
N PHE A 186 39.78 4.27 6.22
CA PHE A 186 38.49 3.63 6.45
C PHE A 186 37.35 4.63 6.37
N VAL A 187 36.14 4.15 6.10
CA VAL A 187 34.93 4.97 6.28
C VAL A 187 34.72 5.20 7.78
N PRO A 188 34.84 6.45 8.28
CA PRO A 188 35.04 6.75 9.70
C PRO A 188 33.79 6.64 10.55
N VAL A 189 32.62 6.50 9.90
CA VAL A 189 31.31 6.44 10.56
C VAL A 189 30.54 5.29 9.95
N VAL A 190 29.82 4.56 10.81
CA VAL A 190 28.82 3.59 10.38
C VAL A 190 27.82 4.27 9.43
N TYR A 191 27.79 3.82 8.18
CA TYR A 191 26.84 4.34 7.21
C TYR A 191 25.51 3.58 7.33
N SER A 192 24.42 4.34 7.52
CA SER A 192 23.07 3.81 7.57
C SER A 192 22.21 4.41 6.45
N TRP A 193 21.49 3.53 5.76
CA TRP A 193 20.55 3.88 4.71
C TRP A 193 19.14 3.48 5.14
N THR A 194 18.19 4.40 5.04
CA THR A 194 16.81 4.20 5.46
C THR A 194 15.87 4.25 4.26
N THR A 195 14.84 3.41 4.26
CA THR A 195 13.78 3.41 3.24
C THR A 195 12.44 3.03 3.84
N THR A 196 11.36 3.43 3.18
CA THR A 196 10.01 2.96 3.53
C THR A 196 9.43 2.18 2.36
N THR A 197 8.93 0.99 2.63
CA THR A 197 8.20 0.23 1.62
C THR A 197 6.90 0.94 1.33
N THR A 198 6.62 1.11 0.04
CA THR A 198 5.30 1.53 -0.41
C THR A 198 4.29 0.44 -0.11
N TYR A 199 3.02 0.79 -0.20
CA TYR A 199 1.95 -0.18 -0.20
C TYR A 199 1.82 -0.78 -1.60
N LYS A 200 1.33 -2.02 -1.69
CA LYS A 200 1.25 -2.70 -2.98
C LYS A 200 0.24 -1.99 -3.87
N SER A 201 0.69 -1.64 -5.07
CA SER A 201 -0.15 -0.97 -6.05
C SER A 201 -1.22 -1.91 -6.59
N GLY A 202 -2.42 -1.37 -6.78
CA GLY A 202 -3.56 -2.12 -7.33
C GLY A 202 -4.36 -2.86 -6.27
N ARG A 203 -5.63 -3.12 -6.60
CA ARG A 203 -6.62 -3.71 -5.68
C ARG A 203 -6.99 -5.11 -6.13
N LEU A 204 -7.26 -6.00 -5.17
CA LEU A 204 -7.81 -7.33 -5.46
C LEU A 204 -9.25 -7.20 -5.97
N PRO A 205 -9.75 -8.10 -6.82
CA PRO A 205 -11.17 -8.12 -7.17
C PRO A 205 -12.04 -8.23 -5.89
N PRO A 206 -13.22 -7.58 -5.84
CA PRO A 206 -14.15 -7.77 -4.74
C PRO A 206 -14.58 -9.23 -4.75
N VAL A 207 -14.41 -9.90 -3.62
CA VAL A 207 -14.94 -11.25 -3.43
C VAL A 207 -16.34 -11.15 -2.85
N ASP A 208 -17.16 -12.16 -3.11
CA ASP A 208 -18.47 -12.30 -2.48
C ASP A 208 -18.37 -12.34 -0.95
N THR A 209 -19.35 -11.82 -0.22
CA THR A 209 -19.32 -11.78 1.25
C THR A 209 -19.60 -13.13 1.89
N GLY A 210 -20.13 -14.09 1.14
CA GLY A 210 -20.67 -15.35 1.62
C GLY A 210 -22.11 -15.25 2.10
N SER A 211 -22.68 -14.04 2.21
CA SER A 211 -24.03 -13.85 2.76
C SER A 211 -25.08 -14.57 1.91
N THR A 212 -25.93 -15.37 2.56
CA THR A 212 -27.06 -16.07 1.92
C THR A 212 -28.41 -15.67 2.51
N LEU A 213 -28.40 -14.79 3.51
CA LEU A 213 -29.58 -14.37 4.25
C LEU A 213 -30.04 -12.98 3.78
N CYS A 214 -31.35 -12.82 3.69
CA CYS A 214 -32.01 -11.53 3.56
C CYS A 214 -32.96 -11.36 4.72
N THR A 215 -33.09 -10.13 5.22
CA THR A 215 -33.89 -9.84 6.41
C THR A 215 -34.92 -8.76 6.15
N ASP A 216 -36.05 -8.85 6.84
CA ASP A 216 -36.99 -7.74 6.92
C ASP A 216 -36.51 -6.66 7.90
N LEU A 217 -37.34 -5.64 8.07
CA LEU A 217 -37.09 -4.52 8.97
C LEU A 217 -36.97 -4.88 10.45
N ASN A 218 -37.44 -6.05 10.86
CA ASN A 218 -37.40 -6.55 12.23
C ASN A 218 -36.25 -7.56 12.43
N GLY A 219 -35.41 -7.75 11.41
CA GLY A 219 -34.32 -8.71 11.45
C GLY A 219 -34.76 -10.16 11.24
N ILE A 220 -36.00 -10.38 10.80
CA ILE A 220 -36.52 -11.71 10.50
C ILE A 220 -36.02 -12.13 9.12
N SER A 221 -35.52 -13.35 9.00
CA SER A 221 -35.11 -13.93 7.71
C SER A 221 -36.30 -14.01 6.76
N ILE A 222 -36.11 -13.53 5.54
CA ILE A 222 -37.10 -13.57 4.45
C ILE A 222 -36.48 -14.17 3.19
N ASP A 223 -37.31 -14.48 2.20
CA ASP A 223 -36.84 -14.82 0.87
C ASP A 223 -36.05 -13.65 0.27
N CYS A 224 -34.90 -13.96 -0.31
CA CYS A 224 -34.02 -12.99 -0.93
C CYS A 224 -34.54 -12.47 -2.27
N ALA A 225 -35.46 -13.19 -2.92
CA ALA A 225 -35.99 -12.81 -4.23
C ALA A 225 -36.52 -11.36 -4.25
N GLY A 226 -35.94 -10.53 -5.12
CA GLY A 226 -36.36 -9.13 -5.30
C GLY A 226 -35.93 -8.15 -4.21
N THR A 227 -35.31 -8.61 -3.11
CA THR A 227 -34.88 -7.74 -2.01
C THR A 227 -33.67 -6.86 -2.35
N ARG A 228 -32.85 -7.32 -3.30
CA ARG A 228 -31.56 -6.71 -3.69
C ARG A 228 -30.57 -6.55 -2.53
N GLN A 229 -30.81 -7.26 -1.42
CA GLN A 229 -29.84 -7.40 -0.34
C GLN A 229 -28.71 -8.33 -0.79
N ASP A 230 -27.63 -8.35 -0.02
CA ASP A 230 -26.43 -9.12 -0.35
C ASP A 230 -26.72 -10.62 -0.56
N GLY A 231 -27.58 -11.21 0.29
CA GLY A 231 -28.01 -12.61 0.14
C GLY A 231 -28.77 -12.91 -1.15
N ALA A 232 -29.32 -11.91 -1.84
CA ALA A 232 -29.96 -12.06 -3.14
C ALA A 232 -28.96 -12.06 -4.30
N ILE A 233 -27.71 -11.69 -4.04
CA ILE A 233 -26.63 -11.59 -5.03
C ILE A 233 -25.77 -12.83 -4.85
N SER A 234 -26.01 -13.86 -5.68
CA SER A 234 -25.23 -15.09 -5.60
C SER A 234 -23.96 -14.99 -6.42
N GLN A 235 -22.80 -14.87 -5.77
CA GLN A 235 -21.51 -15.13 -6.38
C GLN A 235 -20.71 -16.13 -5.52
N PRO A 236 -20.49 -17.38 -5.96
CA PRO A 236 -19.81 -18.34 -5.10
C PRO A 236 -18.35 -17.95 -4.89
N ARG A 237 -17.91 -17.92 -3.62
CA ARG A 237 -16.49 -17.94 -3.28
C ARG A 237 -15.85 -19.20 -3.83
N ASN A 238 -14.80 -19.02 -4.61
CA ASN A 238 -14.15 -20.14 -5.29
C ASN A 238 -12.84 -20.52 -4.59
N LEU A 239 -13.00 -21.04 -3.37
CA LEU A 239 -11.93 -21.55 -2.50
C LEU A 239 -11.83 -23.08 -2.62
N THR A 240 -10.64 -23.55 -2.99
CA THR A 240 -10.33 -24.97 -3.10
C THR A 240 -9.24 -25.34 -2.11
N ARG A 241 -9.59 -26.16 -1.12
CA ARG A 241 -8.60 -26.76 -0.23
C ARG A 241 -7.89 -27.91 -0.95
N ASN A 242 -6.57 -27.87 -0.92
CA ASN A 242 -5.70 -28.88 -1.51
C ASN A 242 -5.20 -29.85 -0.44
N ALA A 243 -4.91 -31.09 -0.84
CA ALA A 243 -4.37 -32.11 0.06
C ALA A 243 -2.96 -31.78 0.59
N ASN A 244 -2.26 -30.80 0.00
CA ASN A 244 -0.91 -30.39 0.39
C ASN A 244 -0.87 -29.31 1.50
N GLY A 245 -1.98 -29.11 2.22
CA GLY A 245 -2.06 -28.14 3.32
C GLY A 245 -2.26 -26.69 2.87
N THR A 246 -2.72 -26.46 1.64
CA THR A 246 -2.99 -25.12 1.09
C THR A 246 -4.44 -24.93 0.70
N VAL A 247 -4.86 -23.67 0.53
CA VAL A 247 -6.18 -23.29 -0.01
C VAL A 247 -5.95 -22.34 -1.17
N ALA A 248 -6.35 -22.74 -2.38
CA ALA A 248 -6.31 -21.91 -3.56
C ALA A 248 -7.58 -21.06 -3.65
N ASP A 249 -7.41 -19.76 -3.86
CA ASP A 249 -8.49 -18.82 -4.18
C ASP A 249 -8.37 -18.45 -5.66
N SER A 250 -9.31 -18.93 -6.48
CA SER A 250 -9.28 -18.69 -7.92
C SER A 250 -9.84 -17.32 -8.32
N VAL A 251 -10.55 -16.62 -7.43
CA VAL A 251 -11.03 -15.26 -7.68
C VAL A 251 -9.84 -14.31 -7.55
N THR A 252 -9.14 -14.38 -6.42
CA THR A 252 -8.01 -13.50 -6.14
C THR A 252 -6.69 -14.01 -6.71
N GLY A 253 -6.58 -15.28 -7.13
CA GLY A 253 -5.32 -15.89 -7.55
C GLY A 253 -4.32 -16.11 -6.40
N LEU A 254 -4.76 -16.00 -5.15
CA LEU A 254 -3.94 -16.21 -3.96
C LEU A 254 -3.94 -17.67 -3.54
N VAL A 255 -2.89 -18.08 -2.83
CA VAL A 255 -2.82 -19.39 -2.17
C VAL A 255 -2.55 -19.17 -0.68
N TRP A 256 -3.33 -19.82 0.17
CA TRP A 256 -3.28 -19.62 1.61
C TRP A 256 -2.79 -20.88 2.33
N SER A 257 -2.13 -20.71 3.48
CA SER A 257 -1.90 -21.84 4.38
C SER A 257 -3.25 -22.29 4.93
N ALA A 258 -3.54 -23.59 4.86
CA ALA A 258 -4.83 -24.11 5.31
C ALA A 258 -4.95 -24.05 6.84
N CYS A 259 -3.85 -24.28 7.55
CA CYS A 259 -3.77 -24.19 9.00
C CYS A 259 -3.21 -22.84 9.47
N PRO A 260 -3.67 -22.33 10.63
CA PRO A 260 -2.99 -21.24 11.31
C PRO A 260 -1.65 -21.71 11.89
N GLN A 261 -0.72 -20.79 12.08
CA GLN A 261 0.57 -21.07 12.71
C GLN A 261 0.41 -21.61 14.14
N GLY A 262 1.31 -22.51 14.54
CA GLY A 262 1.22 -23.28 15.79
C GLY A 262 0.39 -24.56 15.69
N THR A 263 -0.22 -24.83 14.53
CA THR A 263 -0.92 -26.09 14.24
C THR A 263 -0.29 -26.82 13.06
N THR A 264 -0.51 -28.14 13.00
CA THR A 264 0.01 -29.03 11.95
C THR A 264 -1.15 -29.57 11.13
N TYR A 265 -1.02 -29.49 9.80
CA TYR A 265 -2.00 -30.06 8.88
C TYR A 265 -1.92 -31.58 8.90
N VAL A 266 -3.08 -32.23 9.04
CA VAL A 266 -3.20 -33.69 9.06
C VAL A 266 -3.89 -34.17 7.80
N HIS A 267 -3.12 -34.89 6.97
CA HIS A 267 -3.55 -35.39 5.67
C HIS A 267 -4.50 -36.60 5.75
N SER A 268 -4.46 -37.36 6.85
CA SER A 268 -5.23 -38.59 7.02
C SER A 268 -6.72 -38.37 7.25
N ASP A 269 -7.12 -37.14 7.58
CA ASP A 269 -8.52 -36.83 7.89
C ASP A 269 -9.29 -36.49 6.61
N PRO A 270 -10.50 -37.06 6.39
CA PRO A 270 -11.34 -36.70 5.25
C PRO A 270 -11.66 -35.20 5.27
N GLY A 271 -11.13 -34.46 4.29
CA GLY A 271 -11.25 -33.01 4.20
C GLY A 271 -10.11 -32.21 4.86
N GLY A 272 -9.15 -32.88 5.53
CA GLY A 272 -7.98 -32.28 6.17
C GLY A 272 -8.29 -31.52 7.46
N SER A 273 -7.51 -31.76 8.51
CA SER A 273 -7.66 -31.06 9.79
C SER A 273 -6.37 -30.34 10.21
N CYS A 274 -6.47 -29.50 11.23
CA CYS A 274 -5.31 -28.93 11.90
C CYS A 274 -5.28 -29.42 13.35
N THR A 275 -4.15 -29.99 13.77
CA THR A 275 -3.94 -30.46 15.15
C THR A 275 -2.93 -29.57 15.88
N GLY A 276 -3.01 -29.53 17.21
CA GLY A 276 -2.26 -28.58 18.04
C GLY A 276 -3.06 -27.32 18.34
N THR A 277 -2.37 -26.28 18.82
CA THR A 277 -3.00 -25.03 19.27
C THR A 277 -2.45 -23.85 18.50
N ALA A 278 -3.33 -23.09 17.85
CA ALA A 278 -2.94 -21.88 17.15
C ALA A 278 -2.23 -20.92 18.13
N THR A 279 -1.05 -20.45 17.76
CA THR A 279 -0.19 -19.66 18.65
C THR A 279 -0.13 -18.21 18.17
N GLY A 280 -0.52 -17.29 19.06
CA GLY A 280 -0.36 -15.86 18.84
C GLY A 280 1.10 -15.44 19.00
N MET A 281 1.56 -14.49 18.19
CA MET A 281 2.93 -13.99 18.25
C MET A 281 2.98 -12.50 17.91
N ASN A 282 4.07 -11.82 18.28
CA ASN A 282 4.25 -10.42 17.88
C ASN A 282 4.37 -10.32 16.34
N TRP A 283 4.15 -9.11 15.80
CA TRP A 283 4.06 -8.91 14.36
C TRP A 283 5.33 -9.30 13.61
N TYR A 284 6.49 -9.12 14.23
CA TYR A 284 7.75 -9.38 13.60
C TYR A 284 8.10 -10.88 13.57
N THR A 285 7.77 -11.61 14.65
CA THR A 285 7.81 -13.08 14.66
C THR A 285 6.81 -13.66 13.66
N ALA A 286 5.66 -13.01 13.44
CA ALA A 286 4.68 -13.43 12.42
C ALA A 286 5.25 -13.37 10.99
N GLN A 287 5.99 -12.29 10.68
CA GLN A 287 6.71 -12.15 9.41
C GLN A 287 7.74 -13.28 9.20
N ALA A 288 8.53 -13.58 10.23
CA ALA A 288 9.52 -14.65 10.21
C ALA A 288 8.86 -16.03 10.04
N ALA A 289 7.77 -16.29 10.78
CA ALA A 289 7.05 -17.56 10.74
C ALA A 289 6.45 -17.87 9.36
N CYS A 290 5.99 -16.86 8.63
CA CYS A 290 5.56 -17.06 7.25
C CYS A 290 6.72 -17.23 6.27
N SER A 291 7.86 -16.58 6.52
CA SER A 291 9.04 -16.73 5.66
C SER A 291 9.69 -18.10 5.83
N ALA A 292 9.66 -18.67 7.05
CA ALA A 292 10.15 -20.03 7.31
C ALA A 292 9.42 -21.10 6.48
N ARG A 293 8.15 -20.87 6.11
CA ARG A 293 7.38 -21.77 5.22
C ARG A 293 8.00 -21.89 3.83
N ASN A 294 8.87 -20.96 3.44
CA ASN A 294 9.57 -21.00 2.15
C ASN A 294 10.65 -22.07 2.14
N THR A 295 11.37 -22.24 3.24
CA THR A 295 12.36 -23.32 3.42
C THR A 295 11.68 -24.68 3.55
N GLU A 296 10.47 -24.71 4.13
CA GLU A 296 9.65 -25.94 4.21
C GLU A 296 9.00 -26.32 2.86
N GLU A 297 9.05 -25.44 1.86
CA GLU A 297 8.37 -25.57 0.58
C GLU A 297 6.89 -26.00 0.73
N LEU A 298 6.17 -25.41 1.70
CA LEU A 298 4.79 -25.81 2.01
C LEU A 298 3.93 -25.73 0.74
N GLY A 299 3.33 -26.87 0.37
CA GLY A 299 2.52 -26.98 -0.85
C GLY A 299 3.31 -26.83 -2.15
N GLY A 300 4.63 -27.04 -2.13
CA GLY A 300 5.55 -26.85 -3.25
C GLY A 300 5.85 -25.38 -3.55
N ARG A 301 5.65 -24.48 -2.58
CA ARG A 301 5.78 -23.03 -2.76
C ARG A 301 6.85 -22.45 -1.86
N THR A 302 7.58 -21.49 -2.40
CA THR A 302 8.64 -20.75 -1.71
C THR A 302 8.32 -19.27 -1.54
N ASP A 303 7.11 -18.82 -1.85
CA ASP A 303 6.70 -17.40 -1.84
C ASP A 303 5.68 -17.04 -0.75
N TRP A 304 5.71 -17.77 0.35
CA TRP A 304 4.95 -17.51 1.56
C TRP A 304 5.41 -16.24 2.27
N ARG A 305 4.41 -15.50 2.74
CA ARG A 305 4.55 -14.24 3.46
C ARG A 305 3.33 -14.00 4.33
N LEU A 306 3.44 -13.03 5.24
CA LEU A 306 2.27 -12.54 5.94
C LEU A 306 1.35 -11.81 4.94
N PRO A 307 0.02 -11.99 5.04
CA PRO A 307 -0.94 -11.37 4.14
C PRO A 307 -1.09 -9.89 4.41
N THR A 308 -1.34 -9.12 3.37
CA THR A 308 -1.77 -7.71 3.48
C THR A 308 -3.19 -7.64 4.07
N ALA A 309 -3.59 -6.47 4.58
CA ALA A 309 -4.93 -6.27 5.11
C ALA A 309 -6.00 -6.58 4.04
N ASP A 310 -5.81 -6.09 2.82
CA ASP A 310 -6.68 -6.37 1.67
C ASP A 310 -6.79 -7.87 1.37
N GLU A 311 -5.71 -8.64 1.52
CA GLU A 311 -5.74 -10.09 1.30
C GLU A 311 -6.55 -10.80 2.38
N LEU A 312 -6.34 -10.48 3.66
CA LEU A 312 -7.10 -11.10 4.76
C LEU A 312 -8.60 -10.86 4.63
N HIS A 313 -9.00 -9.71 4.09
CA HIS A 313 -10.40 -9.42 3.81
C HIS A 313 -11.05 -10.51 2.94
N THR A 314 -10.32 -11.00 1.94
CA THR A 314 -10.88 -11.86 0.89
C THR A 314 -11.28 -13.25 1.38
N ILE A 315 -10.84 -13.65 2.56
CA ILE A 315 -11.17 -14.96 3.14
C ILE A 315 -12.23 -14.87 4.26
N MET A 316 -12.71 -13.68 4.64
CA MET A 316 -13.69 -13.53 5.74
C MET A 316 -15.11 -13.85 5.29
N ASP A 317 -15.75 -14.92 5.79
CA ASP A 317 -17.14 -15.26 5.41
C ASP A 317 -18.14 -14.61 6.36
N HIS A 318 -19.00 -13.73 5.84
CA HIS A 318 -19.95 -12.94 6.62
C HIS A 318 -21.30 -13.62 6.85
N SER A 319 -21.53 -14.82 6.30
CA SER A 319 -22.68 -15.66 6.65
C SER A 319 -22.51 -16.43 7.96
N VAL A 320 -21.27 -16.53 8.44
CA VAL A 320 -20.92 -17.22 9.68
C VAL A 320 -20.20 -16.27 10.64
N ARG A 321 -20.30 -16.57 11.94
CA ARG A 321 -19.64 -15.82 13.02
C ARG A 321 -18.92 -16.81 13.92
N ALA A 322 -17.82 -16.35 14.52
CA ALA A 322 -17.07 -17.10 15.52
C ALA A 322 -16.64 -18.52 15.08
N PRO A 323 -15.85 -18.66 14.00
CA PRO A 323 -15.22 -17.57 13.23
C PRO A 323 -15.91 -17.27 11.88
N SER A 324 -15.80 -16.02 11.44
CA SER A 324 -16.19 -15.46 10.13
C SER A 324 -15.21 -15.89 9.03
N ILE A 325 -15.18 -17.19 8.74
CA ILE A 325 -14.37 -17.83 7.69
C ILE A 325 -14.97 -19.21 7.37
N ASP A 326 -14.79 -19.69 6.15
CA ASP A 326 -15.13 -21.06 5.80
C ASP A 326 -14.21 -22.04 6.56
N THR A 327 -14.71 -22.63 7.64
CA THR A 327 -13.94 -23.56 8.49
C THR A 327 -13.69 -24.91 7.81
N ILE A 328 -14.47 -25.25 6.78
CA ILE A 328 -14.23 -26.42 5.92
C ILE A 328 -13.04 -26.17 5.00
N LYS A 329 -12.73 -24.92 4.63
CA LYS A 329 -11.53 -24.56 3.85
C LYS A 329 -10.35 -24.13 4.72
N PHE A 330 -10.60 -23.63 5.93
CA PHE A 330 -9.59 -23.17 6.88
C PHE A 330 -9.81 -23.78 8.29
N PRO A 331 -9.39 -25.04 8.53
CA PRO A 331 -9.71 -25.72 9.77
C PRO A 331 -8.83 -25.18 10.90
N GLY A 332 -9.19 -25.49 12.14
CA GLY A 332 -8.43 -25.06 13.30
C GLY A 332 -8.37 -23.54 13.50
N THR A 333 -9.14 -22.75 12.75
CA THR A 333 -9.33 -21.31 13.02
C THR A 333 -10.16 -21.19 14.31
N PRO A 334 -9.62 -20.59 15.39
CA PRO A 334 -10.37 -20.47 16.63
C PRO A 334 -11.55 -19.49 16.51
N ALA A 335 -12.62 -19.74 17.27
CA ALA A 335 -13.87 -18.98 17.21
C ALA A 335 -13.68 -17.48 17.53
N SER A 336 -13.02 -17.16 18.64
CA SER A 336 -12.59 -15.80 18.96
C SER A 336 -11.12 -15.66 18.59
N SER A 337 -10.84 -15.13 17.41
CA SER A 337 -9.47 -15.00 16.92
C SER A 337 -9.24 -13.71 16.14
N THR A 338 -8.02 -13.21 16.28
CA THR A 338 -7.47 -12.13 15.47
C THR A 338 -6.28 -12.63 14.67
N PHE A 339 -6.04 -12.09 13.47
CA PHE A 339 -4.93 -12.47 12.60
C PHE A 339 -4.16 -11.25 12.11
N TRP A 340 -2.83 -11.30 12.19
CA TRP A 340 -1.97 -10.22 11.73
C TRP A 340 -2.00 -10.02 10.22
N SER A 341 -1.99 -8.75 9.79
CA SER A 341 -1.62 -8.37 8.43
C SER A 341 -0.20 -7.79 8.37
N ALA A 342 0.43 -7.85 7.20
CA ALA A 342 1.70 -7.20 6.88
C ALA A 342 1.58 -5.68 6.69
N THR A 343 0.36 -5.13 6.68
CA THR A 343 0.11 -3.74 6.34
C THR A 343 0.33 -2.85 7.58
N THR A 344 1.36 -2.02 7.55
CA THR A 344 1.62 -1.00 8.58
C THR A 344 0.56 0.08 8.53
N SER A 345 0.19 0.61 9.70
CA SER A 345 -0.78 1.70 9.78
C SER A 345 -0.16 3.03 9.32
N PRO A 346 -0.88 3.86 8.55
CA PRO A 346 -0.45 5.22 8.24
C PRO A 346 -0.36 6.12 9.48
N LYS A 347 -0.88 5.69 10.65
CA LYS A 347 -0.78 6.46 11.91
C LYS A 347 0.56 6.36 12.61
N GLY A 348 1.36 5.33 12.32
CA GLY A 348 2.65 5.16 12.97
C GLY A 348 3.27 3.80 12.72
N ALA A 349 4.59 3.79 12.61
CA ALA A 349 5.38 2.60 12.29
C ALA A 349 5.26 1.48 13.35
N SER A 350 4.89 1.81 14.59
CA SER A 350 4.64 0.85 15.68
C SER A 350 3.39 0.01 15.51
N TYR A 351 2.47 0.39 14.61
CA TYR A 351 1.17 -0.26 14.50
C TYR A 351 1.00 -0.97 13.16
N ALA A 352 0.35 -2.13 13.19
CA ALA A 352 -0.10 -2.83 12.00
C ALA A 352 -1.60 -3.16 12.10
N TYR A 353 -2.23 -3.35 10.94
CA TYR A 353 -3.61 -3.81 10.89
C TYR A 353 -3.71 -5.30 11.26
N TYR A 354 -4.79 -5.69 11.91
CA TYR A 354 -5.19 -7.07 12.08
C TYR A 354 -6.65 -7.30 11.70
N ALA A 355 -6.96 -8.54 11.38
CA ALA A 355 -8.31 -9.04 11.08
C ALA A 355 -8.93 -9.66 12.32
N ASN A 356 -10.12 -9.25 12.72
CA ASN A 356 -10.93 -9.93 13.72
C ASN A 356 -11.87 -10.93 13.02
N PHE A 357 -11.53 -12.21 13.14
CA PHE A 357 -12.33 -13.30 12.58
C PHE A 357 -13.48 -13.72 13.49
N GLU A 358 -13.58 -13.26 14.73
CA GLU A 358 -14.81 -13.47 15.50
C GLU A 358 -15.98 -12.75 14.83
N GLU A 359 -15.74 -11.50 14.43
CA GLU A 359 -16.76 -10.58 13.90
C GLU A 359 -16.73 -10.39 12.38
N GLY A 360 -15.71 -10.92 11.72
CA GLY A 360 -15.46 -10.64 10.31
C GLY A 360 -15.12 -9.17 10.06
N ILE A 361 -14.54 -8.48 11.04
CA ILE A 361 -14.17 -7.07 10.94
C ILE A 361 -12.67 -6.99 10.66
N LEU A 362 -12.29 -6.34 9.56
CA LEU A 362 -10.90 -5.99 9.27
C LEU A 362 -10.62 -4.59 9.83
N LEU A 363 -9.33 -4.26 10.00
CA LEU A 363 -8.79 -2.90 10.16
C LEU A 363 -8.68 -2.35 11.58
N HIS A 364 -8.65 -3.24 12.57
CA HIS A 364 -8.19 -2.83 13.90
C HIS A 364 -6.67 -2.66 13.92
N LEU A 365 -6.19 -1.79 14.81
CA LEU A 365 -4.76 -1.52 15.00
C LEU A 365 -4.23 -2.17 16.25
N GLN A 366 -3.00 -2.68 16.17
CA GLN A 366 -2.29 -3.16 17.34
C GLN A 366 -0.80 -2.88 17.24
N SER A 367 -0.15 -2.70 18.40
CA SER A 367 1.29 -2.54 18.49
C SER A 367 1.99 -3.79 17.96
N LYS A 368 2.99 -3.60 17.10
CA LYS A 368 3.80 -4.66 16.51
C LYS A 368 4.65 -5.39 17.54
N GLY A 369 5.16 -4.66 18.54
CA GLY A 369 6.13 -5.16 19.52
C GLY A 369 5.53 -5.79 20.78
N GLY A 370 4.25 -5.53 21.09
CA GLY A 370 3.61 -6.02 22.31
C GLY A 370 2.13 -6.27 22.12
N ALA A 371 1.69 -7.49 22.45
CA ALA A 371 0.27 -7.81 22.49
C ALA A 371 -0.02 -9.01 23.40
N THR A 372 -1.02 -8.86 24.27
CA THR A 372 -1.68 -9.94 24.99
C THR A 372 -3.20 -9.75 24.89
N PRO A 373 -3.95 -10.70 24.30
CA PRO A 373 -3.47 -11.82 23.49
C PRO A 373 -2.90 -11.34 22.13
N ALA A 374 -1.80 -11.95 21.70
CA ALA A 374 -1.21 -11.65 20.40
C ALA A 374 -2.06 -12.28 19.26
N PRO A 375 -2.27 -11.58 18.13
CA PRO A 375 -2.94 -12.12 16.97
C PRO A 375 -2.22 -13.35 16.43
N LEU A 376 -3.03 -14.25 15.89
CA LEU A 376 -2.62 -15.45 15.20
C LEU A 376 -2.03 -15.10 13.83
N VAL A 377 -1.47 -16.12 13.19
CA VAL A 377 -0.80 -15.96 11.90
C VAL A 377 -1.32 -16.99 10.92
N ARG A 378 -1.64 -16.54 9.72
CA ARG A 378 -1.94 -17.37 8.55
C ARG A 378 -1.16 -16.79 7.39
N CYS A 379 -0.47 -17.64 6.64
CA CYS A 379 0.40 -17.18 5.58
C CYS A 379 -0.32 -17.22 4.23
N VAL A 380 0.09 -16.33 3.34
CA VAL A 380 -0.39 -16.27 1.96
C VAL A 380 0.80 -16.33 1.02
N ALA A 381 0.56 -16.83 -0.18
CA ALA A 381 1.48 -16.92 -1.28
C ALA A 381 0.81 -16.41 -2.56
N GLY A 382 1.63 -16.07 -3.55
CA GLY A 382 1.20 -15.47 -4.80
C GLY A 382 1.11 -13.95 -4.77
N THR A 383 1.01 -13.38 -5.97
CA THR A 383 0.94 -11.94 -6.20
C THR A 383 -0.49 -11.41 -6.18
N GLY A 384 -1.48 -12.31 -6.34
CA GLY A 384 -2.89 -12.01 -6.52
C GLY A 384 -3.20 -11.34 -7.86
N ASN A 385 -4.44 -11.49 -8.33
CA ASN A 385 -5.03 -10.84 -9.50
C ASN A 385 -5.32 -9.38 -9.18
N ARG A 386 -4.30 -8.57 -8.97
CA ARG A 386 -4.46 -7.13 -8.69
C ARG A 386 -4.60 -6.35 -9.98
N SER A 387 -5.54 -5.41 -10.00
CA SER A 387 -5.64 -4.43 -11.07
C SER A 387 -5.19 -3.06 -10.57
N THR A 388 -4.34 -2.42 -11.35
CA THR A 388 -3.96 -1.00 -11.16
C THR A 388 -4.95 -0.05 -11.82
N ALA A 389 -5.99 -0.57 -12.48
CA ALA A 389 -7.06 0.24 -13.05
C ALA A 389 -7.76 1.02 -11.94
N GLY A 390 -7.89 2.33 -12.15
CA GLY A 390 -8.38 3.26 -11.16
C GLY A 390 -9.86 3.57 -11.32
N PHE A 391 -10.28 4.66 -10.68
CA PHE A 391 -11.61 5.21 -10.81
C PHE A 391 -11.65 6.24 -11.93
N ARG A 392 -12.72 6.23 -12.73
CA ARG A 392 -12.99 7.20 -13.78
C ARG A 392 -14.29 7.93 -13.48
N ASP A 393 -14.23 9.25 -13.32
CA ASP A 393 -15.44 10.09 -13.33
C ASP A 393 -16.01 10.12 -14.75
N ASN A 394 -17.29 9.79 -14.88
CA ASN A 394 -17.96 9.75 -16.18
C ASN A 394 -18.67 11.06 -16.54
N GLY A 395 -18.68 12.05 -15.65
CA GLY A 395 -19.34 13.34 -15.89
C GLY A 395 -20.88 13.30 -15.83
N ASP A 396 -21.47 12.15 -15.50
CA ASP A 396 -22.91 11.89 -15.41
C ASP A 396 -23.38 11.62 -13.97
N ASN A 397 -22.62 12.12 -12.98
CA ASN A 397 -22.77 11.83 -11.55
C ASN A 397 -22.47 10.39 -11.15
N THR A 398 -21.77 9.63 -12.01
CA THR A 398 -21.28 8.29 -11.68
C THR A 398 -19.77 8.17 -11.83
N ILE A 399 -19.19 7.27 -11.04
CA ILE A 399 -17.77 6.90 -11.10
C ILE A 399 -17.70 5.43 -11.50
N THR A 400 -16.92 5.12 -12.53
CA THR A 400 -16.62 3.73 -12.91
C THR A 400 -15.35 3.29 -12.20
N ASP A 401 -15.43 2.18 -11.48
CA ASP A 401 -14.26 1.43 -11.03
C ASP A 401 -13.77 0.55 -12.19
N GLN A 402 -12.71 0.99 -12.87
CA GLN A 402 -12.22 0.33 -14.07
C GLN A 402 -11.60 -1.04 -13.80
N ARG A 403 -11.36 -1.40 -12.53
CA ARG A 403 -10.90 -2.74 -12.14
C ARG A 403 -12.04 -3.74 -12.09
N THR A 404 -13.21 -3.33 -11.62
CA THR A 404 -14.32 -4.23 -11.30
C THR A 404 -15.44 -4.16 -12.33
N GLY A 405 -15.46 -3.10 -13.13
CA GLY A 405 -16.62 -2.74 -13.94
C GLY A 405 -17.76 -2.16 -13.09
N LEU A 406 -17.64 -2.08 -11.76
CA LEU A 406 -18.70 -1.53 -10.93
C LEU A 406 -18.84 -0.02 -11.17
N ARG A 407 -20.08 0.43 -11.23
CA ARG A 407 -20.43 1.84 -11.36
C ARG A 407 -21.04 2.36 -10.07
N TRP A 408 -20.50 3.45 -9.57
CA TRP A 408 -20.84 4.02 -8.28
C TRP A 408 -21.52 5.37 -8.44
N THR A 409 -22.46 5.70 -7.55
CA THR A 409 -22.92 7.09 -7.44
C THR A 409 -21.75 7.95 -6.97
N LYS A 410 -21.57 9.12 -7.59
CA LYS A 410 -20.49 10.06 -7.22
C LYS A 410 -20.71 10.70 -5.84
N CYS A 411 -21.96 10.92 -5.46
CA CYS A 411 -22.36 11.49 -4.18
C CYS A 411 -23.06 10.45 -3.30
N SER A 412 -22.99 10.66 -1.99
CA SER A 412 -23.87 9.98 -1.03
C SER A 412 -25.30 10.53 -1.17
N LEU A 413 -26.31 9.68 -1.14
CA LEU A 413 -27.70 10.10 -1.34
C LEU A 413 -28.23 10.98 -0.19
N PRO A 414 -29.21 11.86 -0.47
CA PRO A 414 -29.78 12.19 -1.78
C PRO A 414 -28.99 13.28 -2.52
N SER A 415 -27.74 13.56 -2.11
CA SER A 415 -26.90 14.53 -2.80
C SER A 415 -26.68 14.14 -4.26
N SER A 416 -26.66 15.13 -5.14
CA SER A 416 -26.51 14.95 -6.58
C SER A 416 -25.79 16.16 -7.21
N GLY A 417 -25.43 16.03 -8.49
CA GLY A 417 -24.65 17.01 -9.24
C GLY A 417 -23.14 16.77 -9.16
N SER A 418 -22.39 17.37 -10.08
CA SER A 418 -20.94 17.11 -10.27
C SER A 418 -20.08 17.46 -9.07
N LEU A 419 -20.60 18.32 -8.17
CA LEU A 419 -19.94 18.83 -6.97
C LEU A 419 -20.59 18.35 -5.66
N CYS A 420 -21.66 17.53 -5.69
CA CYS A 420 -22.38 17.06 -4.49
C CYS A 420 -22.74 18.19 -3.49
N VAL A 421 -23.19 19.35 -4.00
CA VAL A 421 -23.38 20.57 -3.18
C VAL A 421 -24.56 20.50 -2.21
N ALA A 422 -25.52 19.60 -2.43
CA ALA A 422 -26.57 19.32 -1.45
C ALA A 422 -26.01 18.41 -0.34
N ALA A 423 -26.37 18.68 0.91
CA ALA A 423 -25.97 17.79 2.00
C ALA A 423 -26.61 16.41 1.83
N PRO A 424 -25.84 15.31 1.97
CA PRO A 424 -26.44 13.98 2.04
C PRO A 424 -27.32 13.85 3.29
N ALA A 425 -28.23 12.89 3.29
CA ALA A 425 -29.15 12.67 4.39
C ALA A 425 -28.92 11.29 5.00
N ARG A 426 -28.92 11.25 6.33
CA ARG A 426 -28.91 10.00 7.09
C ARG A 426 -30.27 9.33 6.94
N MET A 427 -30.27 8.01 6.80
CA MET A 427 -31.52 7.26 6.62
C MET A 427 -31.40 5.86 7.18
N ASN A 428 -32.53 5.29 7.59
CA ASN A 428 -32.61 3.90 8.03
C ASN A 428 -32.23 2.95 6.88
N TRP A 429 -31.81 1.73 7.24
CA TRP A 429 -31.22 0.80 6.28
C TRP A 429 -32.18 0.37 5.16
N ASP A 430 -33.47 0.16 5.47
CA ASP A 430 -34.51 -0.15 4.50
C ASP A 430 -34.79 1.01 3.54
N VAL A 431 -34.81 2.23 4.07
CA VAL A 431 -34.99 3.45 3.29
C VAL A 431 -33.79 3.63 2.37
N ALA A 432 -32.57 3.37 2.84
CA ALA A 432 -31.37 3.37 2.04
C ALA A 432 -31.41 2.33 0.90
N ASN A 433 -31.86 1.10 1.20
CA ASN A 433 -31.97 0.05 0.19
C ASN A 433 -32.99 0.42 -0.88
N THR A 434 -34.15 0.95 -0.47
CA THR A 434 -35.20 1.44 -1.36
C THR A 434 -34.72 2.63 -2.19
N ALA A 435 -33.99 3.57 -1.57
CA ALA A 435 -33.45 4.73 -2.25
C ALA A 435 -32.49 4.32 -3.37
N CYS A 436 -31.58 3.37 -3.11
CA CYS A 436 -30.72 2.83 -4.16
C CYS A 436 -31.53 2.12 -5.26
N ALA A 437 -32.48 1.25 -4.91
CA ALA A 437 -33.27 0.51 -5.89
C ALA A 437 -34.12 1.43 -6.79
N GLY A 438 -34.55 2.59 -6.28
CA GLY A 438 -35.33 3.59 -7.02
C GLY A 438 -34.51 4.56 -7.89
N LEU A 439 -33.16 4.51 -7.82
CA LEU A 439 -32.34 5.41 -8.63
C LEU A 439 -32.48 5.11 -10.12
N SER A 440 -32.65 6.18 -10.90
CA SER A 440 -32.73 6.13 -12.37
C SER A 440 -31.59 6.93 -13.03
N ILE A 441 -30.38 6.85 -12.47
CA ILE A 441 -29.20 7.53 -13.01
C ILE A 441 -28.58 6.66 -14.11
N GLY A 442 -28.41 7.21 -15.31
CA GLY A 442 -27.71 6.53 -16.42
C GLY A 442 -28.38 5.25 -16.92
N GLY A 443 -29.68 5.05 -16.69
CA GLY A 443 -30.44 3.89 -17.16
C GLY A 443 -30.08 2.56 -16.47
N ARG A 444 -29.44 2.59 -15.30
CA ARG A 444 -28.94 1.40 -14.61
C ARG A 444 -29.86 0.90 -13.51
N GLN A 445 -29.69 -0.38 -13.17
CA GLN A 445 -30.29 -1.01 -11.99
C GLN A 445 -29.36 -0.82 -10.80
N TRP A 446 -29.67 0.16 -9.97
CA TRP A 446 -28.89 0.49 -8.79
C TRP A 446 -29.28 -0.38 -7.58
N ARG A 447 -28.30 -0.64 -6.72
CA ARG A 447 -28.47 -1.36 -5.46
C ARG A 447 -27.52 -0.82 -4.40
N MET A 448 -27.79 -1.17 -3.16
CA MET A 448 -26.84 -0.94 -2.09
C MET A 448 -25.64 -1.90 -2.28
N PRO A 449 -24.39 -1.43 -2.12
CA PRO A 449 -23.21 -2.26 -2.26
C PRO A 449 -23.10 -3.28 -1.14
N SER A 450 -22.56 -4.45 -1.44
CA SER A 450 -22.10 -5.36 -0.40
C SER A 450 -20.94 -4.73 0.36
N LYS A 451 -20.65 -5.26 1.55
CA LYS A 451 -19.51 -4.83 2.35
C LYS A 451 -18.19 -4.93 1.56
N ASN A 452 -17.99 -6.01 0.82
CA ASN A 452 -16.73 -6.23 0.10
C ASN A 452 -16.61 -5.30 -1.11
N GLU A 453 -17.72 -4.98 -1.78
CA GLU A 453 -17.74 -3.98 -2.85
C GLU A 453 -17.41 -2.59 -2.30
N LEU A 454 -18.06 -2.17 -1.22
CA LEU A 454 -17.86 -0.85 -0.63
C LEU A 454 -16.47 -0.71 0.01
N GLN A 455 -15.94 -1.77 0.61
CA GLN A 455 -14.56 -1.79 1.09
C GLN A 455 -13.57 -1.69 -0.07
N SER A 456 -13.91 -2.20 -1.25
CA SER A 456 -13.01 -2.16 -2.40
C SER A 456 -12.69 -0.75 -2.90
N ILE A 457 -13.50 0.26 -2.52
CA ILE A 457 -13.25 1.68 -2.83
C ILE A 457 -12.53 2.43 -1.70
N TRP A 458 -12.25 1.79 -0.57
CA TRP A 458 -11.55 2.36 0.57
C TRP A 458 -10.04 2.44 0.34
N ASN A 459 -9.39 3.56 0.67
CA ASN A 459 -7.93 3.67 0.62
C ASN A 459 -7.28 3.49 2.00
N LEU A 460 -6.75 2.29 2.29
CA LEU A 460 -6.07 1.98 3.56
C LEU A 460 -4.77 2.75 3.78
N GLN A 461 -4.25 3.34 2.72
CA GLN A 461 -2.93 3.98 2.70
C GLN A 461 -3.00 5.46 3.05
N ALA A 462 -4.21 6.03 3.08
CA ALA A 462 -4.42 7.44 3.33
C ALA A 462 -4.88 7.68 4.76
N ILE A 463 -4.38 8.78 5.34
CA ILE A 463 -4.85 9.26 6.66
C ILE A 463 -6.35 9.62 6.59
N ASP A 464 -6.80 10.10 5.42
CA ASP A 464 -8.20 10.20 5.02
C ASP A 464 -8.48 9.14 3.94
N PRO A 465 -9.19 8.06 4.25
CA PRO A 465 -9.33 6.91 3.38
C PRO A 465 -10.28 7.14 2.18
N THR A 466 -10.87 8.33 2.04
CA THR A 466 -11.71 8.65 0.90
C THR A 466 -10.88 8.82 -0.38
N HIS A 467 -11.31 8.17 -1.47
CA HIS A 467 -10.68 8.41 -2.76
C HIS A 467 -11.16 9.73 -3.35
N SER A 468 -10.25 10.59 -3.80
CA SER A 468 -10.48 12.01 -4.17
C SER A 468 -11.61 12.28 -5.18
N LEU A 469 -11.97 11.29 -5.99
CA LEU A 469 -13.09 11.39 -6.93
C LEU A 469 -14.47 11.26 -6.26
N PHE A 470 -14.56 10.52 -5.15
CA PHE A 470 -15.77 10.46 -4.36
C PHE A 470 -15.76 11.68 -3.45
N ASN A 471 -16.71 12.61 -3.66
CA ASN A 471 -16.75 13.81 -2.82
C ASN A 471 -16.99 13.37 -1.37
N ALA A 472 -15.99 13.61 -0.53
CA ALA A 472 -15.89 13.16 0.83
C ALA A 472 -16.65 14.13 1.73
N THR A 473 -17.95 13.95 1.86
CA THR A 473 -18.47 13.99 3.22
C THR A 473 -17.89 12.74 3.90
N ALA A 474 -17.17 12.94 5.00
CA ALA A 474 -16.57 11.87 5.79
C ALA A 474 -17.71 11.00 6.35
N ASP A 475 -18.13 10.02 5.55
CA ASP A 475 -19.41 9.36 5.69
C ASP A 475 -19.23 7.93 6.20
N LYS A 476 -19.97 7.64 7.27
CA LYS A 476 -20.38 6.28 7.61
C LYS A 476 -21.44 5.83 6.62
N LEU A 477 -21.17 4.79 5.86
CA LEU A 477 -22.01 4.30 4.77
C LEU A 477 -22.61 2.92 5.06
N TRP A 478 -23.87 2.73 4.71
CA TRP A 478 -24.56 1.44 4.74
C TRP A 478 -23.99 0.45 3.72
N THR A 479 -24.04 -0.84 4.06
CA THR A 479 -23.85 -1.96 3.14
C THR A 479 -25.10 -2.82 3.09
N SER A 480 -25.29 -3.60 2.03
CA SER A 480 -26.37 -4.58 1.93
C SER A 480 -26.09 -5.85 2.75
N THR A 481 -24.89 -5.99 3.31
CA THR A 481 -24.44 -7.16 4.07
C THR A 481 -24.91 -7.07 5.52
N THR A 482 -25.80 -7.97 5.89
CA THR A 482 -26.17 -8.20 7.29
C THR A 482 -25.13 -9.05 8.00
N ARG A 483 -24.89 -8.79 9.28
CA ARG A 483 -24.04 -9.64 10.11
C ARG A 483 -24.77 -10.93 10.47
N ALA A 484 -24.08 -12.07 10.39
CA ALA A 484 -24.59 -13.36 10.85
C ALA A 484 -25.09 -13.25 12.31
N LEU A 485 -26.37 -13.59 12.52
CA LEU A 485 -27.15 -13.25 13.71
C LEU A 485 -26.68 -14.00 14.96
N PHE A 486 -26.60 -13.30 16.09
CA PHE A 486 -27.22 -13.80 17.32
C PHE A 486 -28.67 -13.33 17.28
N SER A 487 -29.60 -14.26 17.47
CA SER A 487 -31.03 -14.05 17.35
C SER A 487 -31.64 -13.28 18.54
N ASP A 488 -31.05 -12.15 18.96
CA ASP A 488 -31.49 -11.42 20.17
C ASP A 488 -31.95 -9.97 19.93
N GLY A 489 -31.80 -9.43 18.71
CA GLY A 489 -32.19 -8.06 18.37
C GLY A 489 -33.56 -7.94 17.69
N ALA A 490 -34.31 -6.87 18.01
CA ALA A 490 -35.55 -6.51 17.32
C ALA A 490 -35.36 -5.96 15.89
N TYR A 491 -34.11 -5.78 15.44
CA TYR A 491 -33.72 -5.15 14.18
C TYR A 491 -32.47 -5.82 13.60
N PRO A 492 -32.27 -5.82 12.27
CA PRO A 492 -31.07 -6.41 11.68
C PRO A 492 -29.82 -5.63 12.10
N THR A 493 -28.72 -6.36 12.34
CA THR A 493 -27.40 -5.76 12.51
C THR A 493 -26.69 -5.77 11.16
N VAL A 494 -26.32 -4.59 10.67
CA VAL A 494 -25.81 -4.40 9.31
C VAL A 494 -24.39 -3.88 9.35
N PHE A 495 -23.53 -4.36 8.45
CA PHE A 495 -22.18 -3.80 8.30
C PHE A 495 -22.23 -2.38 7.75
N VAL A 496 -21.35 -1.55 8.29
CA VAL A 496 -21.19 -0.15 7.89
C VAL A 496 -19.71 0.13 7.69
N ILE A 497 -19.42 0.99 6.71
CA ILE A 497 -18.06 1.37 6.38
C ILE A 497 -17.90 2.87 6.64
N ASP A 498 -17.02 3.24 7.56
CA ASP A 498 -16.83 4.60 8.06
C ASP A 498 -15.60 5.28 7.48
N PHE A 499 -15.73 5.87 6.30
CA PHE A 499 -14.62 6.53 5.61
C PHE A 499 -14.09 7.77 6.36
N ALA A 500 -14.71 8.18 7.47
CA ALA A 500 -14.23 9.28 8.30
C ALA A 500 -13.15 8.85 9.30
N THR A 501 -13.16 7.59 9.75
CA THR A 501 -12.30 7.17 10.86
C THR A 501 -11.20 6.19 10.41
N PRO A 502 -9.91 6.58 10.52
CA PRO A 502 -8.82 5.73 10.05
C PRO A 502 -8.56 4.45 10.89
N ASN A 503 -9.31 4.20 11.97
CA ASN A 503 -9.06 3.11 12.93
C ASN A 503 -10.19 2.09 13.11
N ASN A 504 -11.41 2.41 12.71
CA ASN A 504 -12.60 1.57 12.91
C ASN A 504 -13.48 1.62 11.66
N GLY A 505 -12.82 1.54 10.51
CA GLY A 505 -13.46 1.77 9.22
C GLY A 505 -14.55 0.80 8.86
N ILE A 506 -14.65 -0.32 9.58
CA ILE A 506 -15.71 -1.29 9.42
C ILE A 506 -16.31 -1.52 10.80
N GLY A 507 -17.61 -1.32 10.91
CA GLY A 507 -18.35 -1.59 12.12
C GLY A 507 -19.70 -2.19 11.80
N THR A 508 -20.59 -2.14 12.78
CA THR A 508 -21.98 -2.50 12.60
C THR A 508 -22.90 -1.40 13.10
N SER A 509 -24.12 -1.36 12.58
CA SER A 509 -25.18 -0.51 13.07
C SER A 509 -26.52 -1.26 12.99
N THR A 510 -27.44 -0.93 13.89
CA THR A 510 -28.80 -1.46 13.84
C THR A 510 -29.54 -0.84 12.67
N GLY A 511 -30.31 -1.63 11.91
CA GLY A 511 -31.03 -1.14 10.73
C GLY A 511 -31.98 0.04 11.01
N ARG A 512 -32.36 0.25 12.28
CA ARG A 512 -33.13 1.40 12.78
C ARG A 512 -32.34 2.36 13.68
N ALA A 513 -31.07 2.58 13.38
CA ALA A 513 -30.30 3.63 14.06
C ALA A 513 -31.06 4.98 14.03
N PRO A 514 -31.11 5.73 15.14
CA PRO A 514 -31.71 7.07 15.17
C PRO A 514 -31.07 8.01 14.14
N ILE A 515 -31.84 8.98 13.62
CA ILE A 515 -31.42 9.83 12.49
C ILE A 515 -30.24 10.81 12.75
N PRO A 516 -29.71 11.07 13.97
CA PRO A 516 -28.35 11.64 14.06
C PRO A 516 -27.23 10.59 13.84
N ASP A 517 -27.48 9.32 14.14
CA ASP A 517 -26.46 8.25 14.17
C ASP A 517 -26.53 7.32 12.95
N ALA A 518 -27.60 7.43 12.16
CA ALA A 518 -27.79 6.62 10.97
C ALA A 518 -26.71 6.92 9.90
N PRO A 519 -26.12 5.87 9.30
CA PRO A 519 -25.27 5.98 8.13
C PRO A 519 -25.96 6.64 6.93
N PHE A 520 -25.14 7.18 6.04
CA PHE A 520 -25.51 7.59 4.69
C PHE A 520 -25.50 6.38 3.75
N VAL A 521 -25.86 6.59 2.48
CA VAL A 521 -25.81 5.52 1.47
C VAL A 521 -25.18 6.02 0.18
N ARG A 522 -24.35 5.17 -0.40
CA ARG A 522 -23.82 5.28 -1.76
C ARG A 522 -24.24 4.03 -2.50
N CYS A 523 -24.71 4.18 -3.73
CA CYS A 523 -25.24 3.05 -4.48
C CYS A 523 -24.24 2.57 -5.52
N VAL A 524 -24.34 1.29 -5.87
CA VAL A 524 -23.55 0.63 -6.90
C VAL A 524 -24.49 0.02 -7.94
N ALA A 525 -24.00 -0.11 -9.17
CA ALA A 525 -24.65 -0.82 -10.25
C ALA A 525 -23.59 -1.60 -11.04
N ASP A 526 -24.01 -2.71 -11.63
CA ASP A 526 -23.18 -3.47 -12.56
C ASP A 526 -23.06 -2.69 -13.89
N GLU A 527 -21.99 -2.95 -14.65
CA GLU A 527 -21.65 -2.24 -15.90
C GLU A 527 -22.60 -2.49 -17.07
#